data_AF-D3CS57-F1
#
_entry.id   AF-D3CS57-F1
#
_cell.length_a   1.000
_cell.length_b   1.000
_cell.length_c   1.000
_cell.angle_alpha   90.00
_cell.angle_beta   90.00
_cell.angle_gamma   90.00
#
_symmetry.space_group_name_H-M   'P 1'
#
loop_
_entity.id
_entity.type
_entity.pdbx_description
1 polymer ?
#
loop_
_entity_poly.entity_id
_entity_poly.type
_entity_poly.pdbx_seq_one_letter_code
_entity_poly.pdbx_strand_id
1 'polypeptide(L)' 'MMVILTYLDSREPTSTMVSSDVLRHADLPALASRLVSSLPRAARVRILDANGEPLADTGGVPCPT' A
#
# COMPACT_ATOMS: atom_id res chain seq x y z
N MET A 1 -4.40 -7.11 -9.08
CA MET A 1 -3.80 -5.92 -8.44
C MET A 1 -2.85 -6.36 -7.36
N MET A 2 -1.81 -5.58 -7.09
CA MET A 2 -0.83 -5.88 -6.04
C MET A 2 -0.83 -4.76 -5.01
N VAL A 3 -0.86 -5.11 -3.72
CA VAL A 3 -0.72 -4.16 -2.62
C VAL A 3 0.62 -4.40 -1.96
N ILE A 4 1.45 -3.36 -1.92
CA ILE A 4 2.77 -3.35 -1.29
C ILE A 4 2.67 -2.50 -0.02
N LEU A 5 3.07 -3.08 1.09
CA LEU A 5 3.14 -2.43 2.39
C LEU A 5 4.61 -2.28 2.79
N THR A 6 5.03 -1.04 2.97
CA THR A 6 6.33 -0.69 3.50
C THR A 6 6.17 -0.23 4.94
N TYR A 7 6.96 -0.80 5.84
CA TYR A 7 6.95 -0.46 7.26
C TYR A 7 8.09 0.52 7.58
N LEU A 8 7.90 1.35 8.61
CA LEU A 8 8.92 2.27 9.14
C LEU A 8 10.03 1.51 9.88
N ASP A 9 9.72 0.29 10.32
CA ASP A 9 10.64 -0.61 10.99
C ASP A 9 11.55 -1.34 9.98
N SER A 10 12.61 -2.02 10.44
CA SER A 10 13.47 -2.86 9.59
C SER A 10 12.78 -4.12 9.05
N ARG A 11 11.45 -4.16 9.06
CA ARG A 11 10.67 -5.27 8.52
C ARG A 11 10.69 -5.22 7.00
N GLU A 12 10.91 -6.38 6.39
CA GLU A 12 10.83 -6.49 4.94
C GLU A 12 9.46 -6.02 4.42
N PRO A 13 9.45 -5.30 3.28
CA PRO A 13 8.21 -4.89 2.65
C PRO A 13 7.37 -6.11 2.33
N THR A 14 6.09 -6.08 2.71
CA THR A 14 5.16 -7.17 2.46
C THR A 14 4.35 -6.86 1.22
N SER A 15 4.39 -7.74 0.22
CA SER A 15 3.51 -7.67 -0.94
C SER A 15 2.40 -8.72 -0.81
N THR A 16 1.17 -8.29 -1.10
CA THR A 16 0.03 -9.19 -1.18
C THR A 16 -0.70 -8.97 -2.51
N MET A 17 -1.13 -10.07 -3.12
CA MET A 17 -1.87 -10.03 -4.37
C MET A 17 -3.36 -10.06 -4.05
N VAL A 18 -4.08 -9.07 -4.55
CA VAL A 18 -5.52 -8.93 -4.32
C VAL A 18 -6.24 -8.98 -5.66
N SER A 19 -7.32 -9.76 -5.73
CA SER A 19 -8.16 -9.83 -6.92
C SER A 19 -8.66 -8.44 -7.31
N SER A 20 -8.50 -8.11 -8.59
CA SER A 20 -8.96 -6.85 -9.16
C SER A 20 -10.45 -6.62 -8.93
N ASP A 21 -11.26 -7.67 -8.96
CA ASP A 21 -12.71 -7.59 -8.75
C ASP A 21 -13.11 -7.05 -7.37
N VAL A 22 -12.32 -7.36 -6.34
CA VAL A 22 -12.55 -6.88 -4.96
C VAL A 22 -12.25 -5.39 -4.85
N LEU A 23 -11.26 -4.92 -5.61
CA LEU A 23 -10.76 -3.55 -5.58
C LEU A 23 -11.38 -2.65 -6.65
N ARG A 24 -12.07 -3.22 -7.65
CA ARG A 24 -12.66 -2.51 -8.80
C ARG A 24 -13.68 -1.44 -8.40
N HIS A 25 -14.39 -1.66 -7.29
CA HIS A 25 -15.39 -0.72 -6.76
C HIS A 25 -14.93 -0.06 -5.45
N ALA A 26 -13.72 -0.37 -5.00
CA ALA A 26 -13.19 0.18 -3.76
C ALA A 26 -12.50 1.52 -4.04
N ASP A 27 -12.64 2.44 -3.09
CA ASP A 27 -11.88 3.68 -3.11
C ASP A 27 -10.43 3.38 -2.70
N LEU A 28 -9.57 3.14 -3.71
CA LEU A 28 -8.17 2.73 -3.49
C LEU A 28 -7.36 3.74 -2.66
N PRO A 29 -7.48 5.07 -2.86
CA PRO A 29 -6.82 6.05 -2.01
C PRO A 29 -7.27 6.00 -0.55
N ALA A 30 -8.58 5.89 -0.30
CA ALA A 30 -9.11 5.76 1.06
C ALA A 30 -8.72 4.42 1.69
N LEU A 31 -8.68 3.33 0.92
CA LEU A 31 -8.19 2.02 1.37
C LEU A 31 -6.72 2.10 1.77
N ALA A 32 -5.87 2.71 0.94
CA ALA A 32 -4.45 2.87 1.22
C ALA A 32 -4.22 3.71 2.49
N SER A 33 -4.97 4.82 2.64
CA SER A 33 -4.91 5.67 3.85
C SER A 33 -5.38 4.93 5.10
N ARG A 34 -6.46 4.13 4.98
CA ARG A 34 -6.93 3.28 6.07
C ARG A 34 -5.93 2.19 6.42
N LEU A 35 -5.25 1.59 5.46
CA LEU A 35 -4.21 0.59 5.70
C LEU A 35 -3.02 1.20 6.43
N VAL A 36 -2.53 2.37 6.01
CA VAL A 36 -1.47 3.10 6.74
C VAL A 36 -1.91 3.44 8.16
N SER A 37 -3.13 3.94 8.34
CA SER A 37 -3.64 4.32 9.66
C SER A 37 -3.96 3.14 10.56
N SER A 38 -4.34 1.99 9.99
CA SER A 38 -4.76 0.80 10.74
C SER A 38 -3.60 -0.12 11.07
N LEU A 39 -2.50 -0.05 10.31
CA LEU A 39 -1.33 -0.88 10.53
C LEU A 39 -0.29 -0.12 11.34
N PRO A 40 -0.02 -0.52 12.59
CA PRO A 40 1.02 0.13 13.37
C PRO A 40 2.36 -0.03 12.66
N ARG A 41 3.08 1.08 12.51
CA ARG A 41 4.38 1.18 11.81
C ARG A 41 4.34 1.00 10.29
N ALA A 42 3.18 1.01 9.63
CA ALA A 42 3.18 1.16 8.17
C ALA A 42 3.67 2.57 7.79
N ALA A 43 4.75 2.64 7.02
CA ALA A 43 5.32 3.89 6.51
C ALA A 43 4.59 4.38 5.27
N ARG A 44 4.26 3.43 4.39
CA ARG A 44 3.75 3.69 3.05
C ARG A 44 2.98 2.48 2.55
N VAL A 45 1.85 2.71 1.91
CA VAL A 45 1.10 1.69 1.19
C VAL A 45 1.02 2.09 -0.28
N ARG A 46 1.37 1.14 -1.14
CA ARG A 46 1.29 1.26 -2.60
C ARG A 46 0.34 0.23 -3.15
N ILE A 47 -0.64 0.67 -3.91
CA ILE A 47 -1.54 -0.20 -4.65
C ILE A 47 -1.18 -0.08 -6.11
N LEU A 48 -0.77 -1.18 -6.72
CA LEU A 48 -0.39 -1.28 -8.12
C LEU A 48 -1.45 -2.04 -8.91
N ASP A 49 -1.65 -1.62 -10.15
CA ASP A 49 -2.40 -2.39 -11.14
C ASP A 49 -1.66 -3.66 -11.56
N ALA A 50 -2.32 -4.56 -12.31
CA ALA A 50 -1.68 -5.71 -12.95
C ALA A 50 -0.49 -5.33 -13.84
N ASN A 51 -0.48 -4.11 -14.39
CA ASN A 51 0.64 -3.59 -15.18
C ASN A 51 1.81 -3.02 -14.33
N GLY A 52 1.69 -3.01 -13.00
CA GLY A 52 2.68 -2.43 -12.10
C GLY A 52 2.54 -0.91 -11.89
N GLU A 53 1.57 -0.28 -12.54
CA GLU A 53 1.30 1.15 -12.42
C GLU A 53 0.69 1.49 -11.05
N PRO A 54 1.17 2.53 -10.35
CA PRO A 54 0.64 2.92 -9.04
C PRO A 54 -0.74 3.56 -9.18
N LEU A 55 -1.76 2.87 -8.67
CA LEU A 55 -3.13 3.36 -8.60
C LEU A 55 -3.40 4.18 -7.33
N ALA A 56 -2.71 3.85 -6.24
CA ALA A 56 -2.73 4.64 -5.00
C ALA A 56 -1.40 4.55 -4.29
N ASP A 57 -0.97 5.68 -3.72
CA ASP A 57 0.25 5.79 -2.93
C ASP A 57 -0.03 6.79 -1.81
N THR A 58 0.15 6.37 -0.56
CA THR A 58 -0.09 7.26 0.60
C THR A 58 1.02 8.29 0.81
N GLY A 59 2.08 8.24 0.01
CA GLY A 59 3.37 8.80 0.39
C GLY A 59 3.98 8.02 1.56
N GLY A 60 5.26 8.23 1.79
CA GLY A 60 5.95 7.79 2.99
C GLY A 60 6.96 8.84 3.39
N VAL A 61 7.13 9.04 4.70
CA VAL A 61 8.27 9.78 5.22
C VAL A 61 9.52 9.02 4.82
N PRO A 62 10.51 9.62 4.13
CA PRO A 62 11.80 8.98 3.99
C PRO A 62 12.33 8.75 5.40
N CYS A 63 12.58 7.49 5.79
CA CYS A 63 13.36 7.23 6.98
C CYS A 63 14.74 7.88 6.73
N PRO A 64 15.17 8.88 7.52
CA PRO A 64 16.53 9.38 7.41
C PRO A 64 17.47 8.24 7.84
N THR A 65 18.34 7.85 6.91
CA THR A 65 19.51 6.98 7.17
C THR A 65 20.47 7.60 8.15
#